data_AF-A0A921GBM6-F1
#
_entry.id   AF-A0A921GBM6-F1
#
_cell.length_a   1.000
_cell.length_b   1.000
_cell.length_c   1.000
_cell.angle_alpha   90.00
_cell.angle_beta   90.00
_cell.angle_gamma   90.00
#
_symmetry.space_group_name_H-M   'P 1'
#
loop_
_entity.id
_entity.type
_entity.pdbx_description
1 polymer ?
#
loop_
_entity_poly.entity_id
_entity_poly.type
_entity_poly.pdbx_seq_one_letter_code
_entity_poly.pdbx_strand_id
1 'polypeptide(L)'
;MSSIKIGSISNSKVVMGDNNTIIHSSELINQADILAIQEELECAVKQLKEGTQIYNALNEVIDATKTNNSSSVISKIKKHKHSFTSSLAVNLISSGVYDLIKMILNI
;
A
#
# COMPACT_ATOMS: atom_id res chain seq x y z
N MET A 1 15.83 1.56 -47.98
CA MET A 1 14.63 2.28 -47.50
C MET A 1 13.44 1.34 -47.60
N SER A 2 12.95 0.84 -46.46
CA SER A 2 11.73 0.03 -46.41
C SER A 2 10.72 0.75 -45.54
N SER A 3 9.63 1.20 -46.16
CA SER A 3 8.56 1.97 -45.54
C SER A 3 7.59 1.01 -44.86
N ILE A 4 7.53 1.03 -43.52
CA ILE A 4 6.50 0.30 -42.76
C ILE A 4 5.22 1.13 -42.81
N LYS A 5 4.21 0.59 -43.49
CA LYS A 5 2.85 1.12 -43.57
C LYS A 5 2.06 0.54 -42.38
N ILE A 6 1.94 1.30 -41.28
CA ILE A 6 1.09 0.91 -40.14
C ILE A 6 -0.37 1.21 -40.54
N GLY A 7 -1.04 0.18 -41.04
CA GLY A 7 -2.49 0.15 -41.21
C GLY A 7 -3.16 -0.14 -39.87
N SER A 8 -4.23 0.59 -39.61
CA SER A 8 -5.08 0.55 -38.41
C SER A 8 -5.44 -0.87 -37.99
N ILE A 9 -5.13 -1.24 -36.74
CA ILE A 9 -5.66 -2.46 -36.12
C ILE A 9 -6.90 -2.07 -35.32
N SER A 10 -8.06 -2.12 -35.99
CA SER A 10 -9.35 -2.26 -35.32
C SER A 10 -9.80 -3.71 -35.38
N ASN A 11 -10.09 -4.22 -34.19
CA ASN A 11 -11.01 -5.30 -33.86
C ASN A 11 -10.57 -6.74 -34.12
N SER A 12 -10.27 -7.48 -33.05
CA SER A 12 -10.81 -8.84 -32.95
C SER A 12 -11.25 -9.14 -31.52
N LYS A 13 -12.50 -9.56 -31.48
CA LYS A 13 -13.42 -9.82 -30.37
C LYS A 13 -12.98 -11.09 -29.63
N VAL A 14 -12.75 -10.98 -28.31
CA VAL A 14 -12.80 -12.12 -27.39
C VAL A 14 -14.00 -11.91 -26.50
N VAL A 15 -15.02 -12.74 -26.67
CA VAL A 15 -16.20 -12.80 -25.80
C VAL A 15 -16.40 -14.27 -25.46
N MET A 16 -16.11 -14.63 -24.20
CA MET A 16 -16.99 -15.43 -23.33
C MET A 16 -16.30 -15.72 -22.00
N GLY A 17 -16.88 -15.18 -20.93
CA GLY A 17 -16.43 -15.33 -19.55
C GLY A 17 -16.81 -14.07 -18.77
N ASP A 18 -18.07 -13.98 -18.35
CA ASP A 18 -18.58 -12.87 -17.55
C ASP A 18 -17.76 -12.64 -16.27
N ASN A 19 -17.64 -11.35 -15.93
CA ASN A 19 -17.16 -10.74 -14.69
C ASN A 19 -15.68 -10.37 -14.58
N ASN A 20 -15.46 -9.07 -14.82
CA ASN A 20 -14.38 -8.22 -14.29
C ASN A 20 -12.98 -8.82 -14.31
N THR A 21 -12.34 -8.76 -15.47
CA THR A 21 -10.88 -8.63 -15.52
C THR A 21 -10.52 -7.28 -14.89
N ILE A 22 -10.36 -7.28 -13.56
CA ILE A 22 -9.76 -6.19 -12.81
C ILE A 22 -8.40 -5.94 -13.46
N ILE A 23 -8.27 -4.77 -14.07
CA ILE A 23 -7.00 -4.24 -14.51
C ILE A 23 -6.18 -4.09 -13.23
N HIS A 24 -5.36 -5.08 -12.90
CA HIS A 24 -4.33 -4.97 -11.88
C HIS A 24 -3.36 -3.88 -12.35
N SER A 25 -3.66 -2.64 -11.98
CA SER A 25 -2.62 -1.65 -11.73
C SER A 25 -1.60 -2.36 -10.84
N SER A 26 -0.31 -2.37 -11.17
CA SER A 26 0.68 -3.00 -10.30
C SER A 26 0.61 -2.31 -8.93
N GLU A 27 -0.11 -2.90 -7.98
CA GLU A 27 -0.27 -2.32 -6.67
C GLU A 27 1.12 -2.26 -6.03
N LEU A 28 1.48 -1.08 -5.51
CA LEU A 28 2.80 -0.83 -4.90
C LEU A 28 3.12 -1.81 -3.77
N ILE A 29 2.09 -2.37 -3.13
CA ILE A 29 2.18 -3.38 -2.08
C ILE A 29 1.15 -4.48 -2.37
N ASN A 30 1.52 -5.71 -2.06
CA ASN A 30 0.66 -6.88 -2.20
C ASN A 30 0.01 -7.27 -0.84
N GLN A 31 -0.76 -8.36 -0.83
CA GLN A 31 -1.45 -8.83 0.39
C GLN A 31 -0.49 -9.24 1.52
N ALA A 32 0.65 -9.85 1.21
CA ALA A 32 1.64 -10.22 2.22
C ALA A 32 2.27 -8.97 2.86
N ASP A 33 2.53 -7.93 2.07
CA ASP A 33 3.01 -6.65 2.58
C ASP A 33 1.98 -5.99 3.51
N ILE A 34 0.68 -6.04 3.14
CA ILE A 34 -0.42 -5.52 3.97
C ILE A 34 -0.48 -6.25 5.33
N LEU A 35 -0.35 -7.59 5.33
CA LEU A 35 -0.35 -8.38 6.56
C LEU A 35 0.87 -8.07 7.44
N ALA A 36 2.06 -7.98 6.86
CA ALA A 36 3.28 -7.63 7.59
C ALA A 36 3.17 -6.24 8.24
N ILE A 37 2.63 -5.25 7.49
CA ILE A 37 2.35 -3.92 8.04
C ILE A 37 1.35 -4.03 9.20
N GLN A 38 0.26 -4.79 9.05
CA GLN A 38 -0.74 -4.93 10.10
C GLN A 38 -0.14 -5.48 11.40
N GLU A 39 0.55 -6.62 11.33
CA GLU A 39 1.09 -7.32 12.51
C GLU A 39 2.09 -6.44 13.27
N GLU A 40 2.99 -5.77 12.55
CA GLU A 40 3.98 -4.87 13.15
C GLU A 40 3.34 -3.64 13.78
N LEU A 41 2.35 -3.03 13.11
CA LEU A 41 1.66 -1.87 13.67
C LEU A 41 0.80 -2.24 14.88
N GLU A 42 0.14 -3.39 14.89
CA GLU A 42 -0.59 -3.90 16.05
C GLU A 42 0.36 -4.19 17.25
N CYS A 43 1.60 -4.60 16.98
CA CYS A 43 2.63 -4.73 18.01
C CYS A 43 3.09 -3.37 18.53
N ALA A 44 3.40 -2.44 17.62
CA ALA A 44 3.87 -1.09 17.96
C ALA A 44 2.83 -0.31 18.78
N VAL A 45 1.55 -0.41 18.44
CA VAL A 45 0.48 0.36 19.10
C VAL A 45 0.30 -0.02 20.57
N LYS A 46 0.58 -1.28 20.94
CA LYS A 46 0.53 -1.77 22.33
C LYS A 46 1.61 -1.14 23.23
N GLN A 47 2.67 -0.60 22.63
CA GLN A 47 3.78 0.05 23.33
C GLN A 47 3.59 1.57 23.41
N LEU A 48 2.56 2.12 22.76
CA LEU A 48 2.28 3.55 22.70
C LEU A 48 1.21 3.95 23.71
N LYS A 49 1.32 5.18 24.21
CA LYS A 49 0.26 5.79 24.99
C LYS A 49 -0.93 6.12 24.08
N GLU A 50 -2.11 5.68 24.49
CA GLU A 50 -3.37 5.97 23.80
C GLU A 50 -3.60 7.49 23.64
N GLY A 51 -4.25 7.86 22.54
CA GLY A 51 -4.58 9.25 22.23
C GLY A 51 -3.41 10.10 21.72
N THR A 52 -2.19 9.56 21.65
CA THR A 52 -1.08 10.26 21.00
C THR A 52 -1.24 10.31 19.48
N GLN A 53 -0.60 11.28 18.83
CA GLN A 53 -0.66 11.42 17.37
C GLN A 53 -0.16 10.17 16.64
N ILE A 54 0.91 9.54 17.13
CA ILE A 54 1.47 8.32 16.53
C ILE A 54 0.51 7.14 16.78
N TYR A 55 -0.03 6.99 17.98
CA TYR A 55 -1.04 5.96 18.29
C TYR A 55 -2.25 6.04 17.34
N ASN A 56 -2.79 7.25 17.14
CA ASN A 56 -3.94 7.45 16.24
C ASN A 56 -3.56 7.18 14.77
N ALA A 57 -2.38 7.59 14.35
CA ALA A 57 -1.89 7.35 12.99
C ALA A 57 -1.70 5.86 12.69
N LEU A 58 -1.12 5.09 13.62
CA LEU A 58 -0.95 3.65 13.45
C LEU A 58 -2.31 2.94 13.39
N ASN A 59 -3.24 3.28 14.29
CA ASN A 59 -4.60 2.72 14.27
C ASN A 59 -5.35 3.02 12.98
N GLU A 60 -5.25 4.24 12.43
CA GLU A 60 -5.86 4.55 11.14
C GLU A 60 -5.32 3.69 9.97
N VAL A 61 -4.04 3.29 10.03
CA VAL A 61 -3.45 2.38 9.03
C VAL A 61 -3.88 0.94 9.29
N ILE A 62 -3.88 0.47 10.54
CA ILE A 62 -4.38 -0.85 10.92
C ILE A 62 -5.84 -1.05 10.48
N ASP A 63 -6.69 -0.04 10.66
CA ASP A 63 -8.08 -0.13 10.20
C ASP A 63 -8.18 -0.18 8.67
N ALA A 64 -7.26 0.45 7.95
CA ALA A 64 -7.19 0.33 6.51
C ALA A 64 -6.71 -1.06 6.05
N THR A 65 -5.77 -1.71 6.76
CA THR A 65 -5.30 -3.06 6.39
C THR A 65 -6.42 -4.10 6.46
N LYS A 66 -7.34 -3.96 7.43
CA LYS A 66 -8.53 -4.83 7.56
C LYS A 66 -9.46 -4.82 6.34
N THR A 67 -9.38 -3.80 5.49
CA THR A 67 -10.17 -3.71 4.25
C THR A 67 -9.56 -4.46 3.06
N ASN A 68 -8.32 -4.98 3.20
CA ASN A 68 -7.53 -5.59 2.13
C ASN A 68 -7.44 -4.73 0.86
N ASN A 69 -7.51 -3.40 1.01
CA ASN A 69 -7.41 -2.44 -0.09
C ASN A 69 -6.07 -1.71 0.01
N SER A 70 -5.12 -2.10 -0.84
CA SER A 70 -3.77 -1.52 -0.88
C SER A 70 -3.77 0.00 -1.08
N SER A 71 -4.67 0.53 -1.92
CA SER A 71 -4.81 1.96 -2.15
C SER A 71 -5.22 2.72 -0.89
N SER A 72 -6.10 2.13 -0.07
CA SER A 72 -6.49 2.68 1.23
C SER A 72 -5.31 2.72 2.19
N VAL A 73 -4.57 1.61 2.30
CA VAL A 73 -3.38 1.50 3.16
C VAL A 73 -2.32 2.54 2.76
N ILE A 74 -1.98 2.62 1.47
CA ILE A 74 -1.03 3.60 0.92
C ILE A 74 -1.47 5.04 1.24
N SER A 75 -2.75 5.34 1.01
CA SER A 75 -3.30 6.68 1.27
C SER A 75 -3.17 7.07 2.75
N LYS A 76 -3.46 6.15 3.67
CA LYS A 76 -3.33 6.39 5.12
C LYS A 76 -1.88 6.55 5.57
N ILE A 77 -0.96 5.74 5.05
CA ILE A 77 0.48 5.88 5.33
C ILE A 77 0.97 7.25 4.86
N LYS A 78 0.61 7.67 3.64
CA LYS A 78 0.98 8.99 3.10
C LYS A 78 0.38 10.13 3.90
N LYS A 79 -0.89 10.04 4.30
CA LYS A 79 -1.56 11.02 5.17
C LYS A 79 -0.78 11.24 6.46
N HIS A 80 -0.22 10.17 7.04
CA HIS A 80 0.49 10.19 8.32
C HIS A 80 2.01 10.14 8.20
N LYS A 81 2.58 10.62 7.08
CA LYS A 81 4.03 10.59 6.79
C LYS A 81 4.91 11.02 7.97
N HIS A 82 4.56 12.10 8.66
CA HIS A 82 5.34 12.60 9.80
C HIS A 82 5.37 11.62 10.98
N SER A 83 4.27 10.92 11.25
CA SER A 83 4.23 9.90 12.30
C SER A 83 5.13 8.72 11.92
N PHE A 84 5.06 8.25 10.67
CA PHE A 84 5.85 7.11 10.17
C PHE A 84 7.33 7.40 9.95
N THR A 85 7.73 8.68 9.94
CA THR A 85 9.14 9.10 9.87
C THR A 85 9.69 9.57 11.22
N SER A 86 8.87 9.54 12.27
CA SER A 86 9.31 9.87 13.61
C SER A 86 10.23 8.78 14.16
N SER A 87 11.25 9.18 14.91
CA SER A 87 12.16 8.24 15.57
C SER A 87 11.41 7.22 16.45
N LEU A 88 10.31 7.64 17.08
CA LEU A 88 9.50 6.75 17.88
C LEU A 88 8.86 5.64 17.03
N ALA A 89 8.20 5.97 15.92
CA ALA A 89 7.60 4.93 15.06
C ALA A 89 8.66 4.03 14.43
N VAL A 90 9.77 4.61 13.95
CA VAL A 90 10.88 3.87 13.33
C VAL A 90 11.51 2.86 14.29
N ASN A 91 11.62 3.20 15.58
CA ASN A 91 12.17 2.29 16.58
C ASN A 91 11.20 1.19 17.02
N LEU A 92 9.91 1.31 16.70
CA LEU A 92 8.88 0.36 17.14
C LEU A 92 8.51 -0.68 16.07
N ILE A 93 8.92 -0.47 14.82
CA ILE A 93 8.63 -1.38 13.71
C ILE A 93 9.92 -2.02 13.20
N SER A 94 9.82 -3.23 12.67
CA SER A 94 10.97 -3.88 12.05
C SER A 94 11.50 -3.10 10.84
N SER A 95 12.80 -3.29 10.55
CA SER A 95 13.46 -2.64 9.41
C SER A 95 12.80 -3.01 8.07
N GLY A 96 12.32 -4.24 7.91
CA GLY A 96 11.64 -4.69 6.70
C GLY A 96 10.33 -3.94 6.45
N VAL A 97 9.49 -3.78 7.48
CA VAL A 97 8.25 -3.00 7.35
C VAL A 97 8.54 -1.51 7.21
N TYR A 98 9.58 -1.00 7.88
CA TYR A 98 10.00 0.38 7.66
C TYR A 98 10.48 0.63 6.23
N ASP A 99 11.22 -0.30 5.62
CA ASP A 99 11.64 -0.21 4.22
C ASP A 99 10.45 -0.17 3.25
N LEU A 100 9.42 -0.99 3.50
CA LEU A 100 8.15 -0.92 2.76
C LEU A 100 7.47 0.45 2.91
N ILE A 101 7.43 0.98 4.14
CA ILE A 101 6.84 2.29 4.41
C ILE A 101 7.63 3.41 3.72
N LYS A 102 8.96 3.34 3.70
CA LYS A 102 9.81 4.28 2.96
C LYS A 102 9.54 4.23 1.46
N MET A 103 9.41 3.03 0.90
CA MET A 103 9.02 2.83 -0.51
C MET A 103 7.66 3.48 -0.81
N ILE A 104 6.67 3.32 0.07
CA ILE A 104 5.34 3.96 -0.08
C ILE A 104 5.44 5.50 -0.02
N LEU A 105 6.30 6.01 0.86
CA LEU A 105 6.49 7.45 1.11
C LEU A 105 7.45 8.13 0.14
N ASN A 106 8.16 7.37 -0.71
CA ASN A 106 9.23 7.81 -1.59
C ASN A 106 10.32 8.61 -0.84
N ILE A 107 10.90 8.01 0.22
CA ILE A 107 11.96 8.60 1.06
C ILE A 107 13.11 7.62 1.30
#